data_AF-A0A7Z7I8K9-F1
#
_entry.id   AF-A0A7Z7I8K9-F1
#
_cell.length_a   1.000
_cell.length_b   1.000
_cell.length_c   1.000
_cell.angle_alpha   90.00
_cell.angle_beta   90.00
_cell.angle_gamma   90.00
#
_symmetry.space_group_name_H-M   'P 1'
#
loop_
_entity.id
_entity.type
_entity.pdbx_description
1 polymer ?
#
loop_
_entity_poly.entity_id
_entity_poly.type
_entity_poly.pdbx_seq_one_letter_code
_entity_poly.pdbx_strand_id
1 'polypeptide(L)'
;MHQQALVVATNADGSGGTVDTNANALQLDDARVSAAQWNVRTPEFNADRHNAQTLSTNLTSGTSVTVDATGANGSSGDINMLSTLRWRGDASLTLNASRSVTLSPVTTIANKGAGRLTLRADAIGIDNGGGITNRGTIDWSKSTGLVSALYDMNGTYAPGTIRSNATWLAAPYSGLKTQVTAYQLVNSMDDLSKVSLNLSGIYALGRDLDASSPSTPFEPIGLLSQTGFVGQFDGFGHAIKNLDISQNLEDGLPSGLFATIGQLGIVRNLRVLDASVAGQYGPVGILTGRSDGLISYAFTSGSSNNPGSGAGGLVGINTGVILRSGSSASAGSNATNGGLAGLNSGTIIQSYATGYVGDGSRSSAGGLVGDNSGLIRQSYSAGQVAALQSNGGLVDSNEGTIQESFAATVFNTYMPPTPGGIAASNTGRIANDVYWDTQKIGQTMGVRTGTAVPNQNGLTTAQMSMKASFGPTWNFGKHGTWVIPLGYDHPILQWQLAN
;
A
#
# COMPACT_ATOMS: atom_id res chain seq x y z
N MET A 1 -27.37 -26.43 12.36
CA MET A 1 -27.31 -27.05 11.02
C MET A 1 -26.22 -28.12 11.07
N HIS A 2 -26.50 -29.33 10.57
CA HIS A 2 -25.50 -30.38 10.35
C HIS A 2 -25.29 -30.48 8.83
N GLN A 3 -24.06 -30.32 8.33
CA GLN A 3 -23.74 -30.40 6.91
C GLN A 3 -22.92 -31.67 6.65
N GLN A 4 -23.55 -32.72 6.11
CA GLN A 4 -22.93 -34.05 5.91
C GLN A 4 -22.66 -34.41 4.43
N ALA A 5 -22.67 -33.42 3.53
CA ALA A 5 -22.58 -33.65 2.08
C ALA A 5 -21.31 -33.06 1.46
N LEU A 6 -20.87 -33.65 0.33
CA LEU A 6 -19.88 -33.03 -0.56
C LEU A 6 -20.54 -31.85 -1.28
N VAL A 7 -19.97 -30.66 -1.11
CA VAL A 7 -20.33 -29.47 -1.88
C VAL A 7 -19.16 -29.12 -2.79
N VAL A 8 -19.44 -28.99 -4.08
CA VAL A 8 -18.44 -28.59 -5.09
C VAL A 8 -18.87 -27.25 -5.68
N ALA A 9 -17.96 -26.29 -5.69
CA ALA A 9 -18.16 -25.01 -6.36
C ALA A 9 -16.99 -24.72 -7.31
N THR A 10 -17.31 -24.45 -8.57
CA THR A 10 -16.36 -24.11 -9.63
C THR A 10 -16.89 -22.94 -10.45
N ASN A 11 -16.01 -22.00 -10.78
CA ASN A 11 -16.31 -20.90 -11.70
C ASN A 11 -16.37 -21.41 -13.15
N ALA A 12 -16.91 -20.60 -14.05
CA ALA A 12 -17.07 -20.94 -15.46
C ALA A 12 -15.71 -21.14 -16.19
N ASP A 13 -14.64 -20.53 -15.69
CA ASP A 13 -13.27 -20.69 -16.20
C ASP A 13 -12.55 -21.93 -15.63
N GLY A 14 -13.23 -22.72 -14.80
CA GLY A 14 -12.68 -23.91 -14.15
C GLY A 14 -11.89 -23.63 -12.87
N SER A 15 -11.75 -22.37 -12.43
CA SER A 15 -11.20 -22.07 -11.11
C SER A 15 -12.17 -22.50 -10.00
N GLY A 16 -11.68 -22.69 -8.78
CA GLY A 16 -12.56 -22.95 -7.63
C GLY A 16 -13.51 -21.78 -7.39
N GLY A 17 -14.76 -22.07 -7.04
CA GLY A 17 -15.78 -21.09 -6.66
C GLY A 17 -15.80 -20.79 -5.17
N THR A 18 -16.88 -20.17 -4.71
CA THR A 18 -17.12 -19.85 -3.28
C THR A 18 -18.32 -20.63 -2.76
N VAL A 19 -18.24 -21.12 -1.52
CA VAL A 19 -19.37 -21.71 -0.79
C VAL A 19 -19.62 -20.89 0.47
N ASP A 20 -20.87 -20.52 0.74
CA ASP A 20 -21.28 -19.82 1.95
C ASP A 20 -22.19 -20.69 2.82
N THR A 21 -21.80 -20.89 4.07
CA THR A 21 -22.58 -21.60 5.09
C THR A 21 -22.95 -20.62 6.20
N ASN A 22 -24.25 -20.33 6.37
CA ASN A 22 -24.75 -19.45 7.42
C ASN A 22 -25.68 -20.21 8.37
N ALA A 23 -25.41 -20.16 9.68
CA ALA A 23 -26.24 -20.84 10.68
C ALA A 23 -26.24 -20.10 12.02
N ASN A 24 -27.38 -20.12 12.73
CA ASN A 24 -27.47 -19.60 14.09
C ASN A 24 -26.74 -20.46 15.13
N ALA A 25 -26.65 -21.77 14.86
CA ALA A 25 -25.85 -22.72 15.62
C ALA A 25 -25.23 -23.72 14.62
N LEU A 26 -23.92 -23.91 14.71
CA LEU A 26 -23.16 -24.62 13.71
C LEU A 26 -22.33 -25.76 14.30
N GLN A 27 -22.54 -26.95 13.74
CA GLN A 27 -21.67 -28.10 13.90
C GLN A 27 -21.39 -28.65 12.51
N LEU A 28 -20.11 -28.73 12.13
CA LEU A 28 -19.69 -28.94 10.75
C LEU A 28 -19.71 -30.42 10.30
N ASP A 29 -20.07 -31.36 11.16
CA ASP A 29 -20.43 -32.77 10.85
C ASP A 29 -19.79 -33.43 9.62
N ASP A 30 -18.45 -33.47 9.56
CA ASP A 30 -17.64 -34.05 8.47
C ASP A 30 -17.88 -33.42 7.08
N ALA A 31 -18.36 -32.18 7.02
CA ALA A 31 -18.60 -31.44 5.78
C ALA A 31 -17.37 -31.47 4.86
N ARG A 32 -17.61 -31.75 3.57
CA ARG A 32 -16.58 -31.72 2.53
C ARG A 32 -16.92 -30.66 1.51
N VAL A 33 -16.07 -29.65 1.38
CA VAL A 33 -16.23 -28.52 0.48
C VAL A 33 -15.04 -28.49 -0.46
N SER A 34 -15.27 -28.70 -1.75
CA SER A 34 -14.30 -28.53 -2.81
C SER A 34 -14.59 -27.21 -3.53
N ALA A 35 -13.87 -26.17 -3.13
CA ALA A 35 -14.04 -24.80 -3.60
C ALA A 35 -12.71 -24.05 -3.47
N ALA A 36 -12.59 -22.87 -4.06
CA ALA A 36 -11.45 -21.99 -3.74
C ALA A 36 -11.59 -21.43 -2.32
N GLN A 37 -12.82 -21.05 -1.95
CA GLN A 37 -13.16 -20.41 -0.69
C GLN A 37 -14.42 -21.01 -0.06
N TRP A 38 -14.40 -21.21 1.25
CA TRP A 38 -15.55 -21.56 2.06
C TRP A 38 -15.73 -20.55 3.18
N ASN A 39 -16.85 -19.83 3.19
CA ASN A 39 -17.20 -18.89 4.25
C ASN A 39 -18.20 -19.54 5.20
N VAL A 40 -17.93 -19.42 6.49
CA VAL A 40 -18.71 -20.00 7.57
C VAL A 40 -19.14 -18.87 8.50
N ARG A 41 -20.44 -18.57 8.55
CA ARG A 41 -21.00 -17.46 9.34
C ARG A 41 -21.90 -17.97 10.45
N THR A 42 -21.66 -17.51 11.67
CA THR A 42 -22.38 -17.91 12.90
C THR A 42 -22.37 -16.78 13.94
N PRO A 43 -23.28 -16.72 14.93
CA PRO A 43 -23.17 -15.77 16.04
C PRO A 43 -21.89 -15.91 16.87
N GLU A 44 -21.50 -17.15 17.17
CA GLU A 44 -20.29 -17.53 17.91
C GLU A 44 -19.73 -18.82 17.30
N PHE A 45 -18.41 -19.02 17.33
CA PHE A 45 -17.79 -20.24 16.81
C PHE A 45 -16.89 -20.91 17.84
N ASN A 46 -17.20 -22.17 18.16
CA ASN A 46 -16.38 -23.03 18.99
C ASN A 46 -15.76 -24.13 18.12
N ALA A 47 -14.44 -24.06 17.90
CA ALA A 47 -13.70 -25.10 17.19
C ALA A 47 -13.36 -26.25 18.15
N ASP A 48 -14.38 -27.00 18.54
CA ASP A 48 -14.24 -28.27 19.21
C ASP A 48 -13.53 -29.31 18.32
N ARG A 49 -13.40 -30.56 18.81
CA ARG A 49 -12.72 -31.62 18.06
C ARG A 49 -13.31 -31.79 16.66
N HIS A 50 -14.63 -31.74 16.55
CA HIS A 50 -15.34 -32.06 15.32
C HIS A 50 -15.22 -30.91 14.29
N ASN A 51 -15.48 -29.68 14.74
CA ASN A 51 -15.33 -28.49 13.90
C ASN A 51 -13.88 -28.29 13.46
N ALA A 52 -12.90 -28.44 14.37
CA ALA A 52 -11.48 -28.32 14.03
C ALA A 52 -11.02 -29.38 13.01
N GLN A 53 -11.49 -30.62 13.14
CA GLN A 53 -11.19 -31.70 12.19
C GLN A 53 -11.79 -31.43 10.80
N THR A 54 -13.02 -30.92 10.75
CA THR A 54 -13.68 -30.59 9.48
C THR A 54 -12.95 -29.46 8.76
N LEU A 55 -12.59 -28.39 9.48
CA LEU A 55 -11.77 -27.30 8.93
C LEU A 55 -10.41 -27.81 8.42
N SER A 56 -9.71 -28.61 9.23
CA SER A 56 -8.42 -29.21 8.89
C SER A 56 -8.47 -30.04 7.59
N THR A 57 -9.54 -30.82 7.40
CA THR A 57 -9.73 -31.68 6.23
C THR A 57 -9.93 -30.85 4.96
N ASN A 58 -10.77 -29.81 5.01
CA ASN A 58 -11.04 -28.94 3.88
C ASN A 58 -9.83 -28.10 3.48
N LEU A 59 -9.14 -27.52 4.47
CA LEU A 59 -7.89 -26.78 4.27
C LEU A 59 -6.81 -27.68 3.63
N THR A 60 -6.68 -28.92 4.11
CA THR A 60 -5.74 -29.90 3.53
C THR A 60 -6.09 -30.28 2.10
N SER A 61 -7.37 -30.20 1.74
CA SER A 61 -7.87 -30.48 0.39
C SER A 61 -7.75 -29.29 -0.57
N GLY A 62 -7.24 -28.15 -0.09
CA GLY A 62 -6.98 -26.94 -0.90
C GLY A 62 -8.03 -25.84 -0.78
N THR A 63 -9.14 -26.06 -0.05
CA THR A 63 -10.19 -25.06 0.14
C THR A 63 -9.79 -24.08 1.25
N SER A 64 -9.61 -22.80 0.93
CA SER A 64 -9.40 -21.76 1.95
C SER A 64 -10.69 -21.51 2.73
N VAL A 65 -10.59 -21.19 4.01
CA VAL A 65 -11.74 -21.06 4.90
C VAL A 65 -11.73 -19.73 5.64
N THR A 66 -12.87 -19.05 5.66
CA THR A 66 -13.14 -17.89 6.52
C THR A 66 -14.25 -18.25 7.49
N VAL A 67 -14.02 -18.03 8.78
CA VAL A 67 -15.02 -18.18 9.84
C VAL A 67 -15.35 -16.79 10.37
N ASP A 68 -16.61 -16.38 10.25
CA ASP A 68 -17.13 -15.10 10.74
C ASP A 68 -18.06 -15.36 11.95
N ALA A 69 -17.60 -15.01 13.15
CA ALA A 69 -18.43 -14.94 14.34
C ALA A 69 -19.00 -13.52 14.49
N THR A 70 -20.33 -13.40 14.44
CA THR A 70 -21.01 -12.11 14.19
C THR A 70 -21.52 -11.40 15.42
N GLY A 71 -21.63 -12.09 16.57
CA GLY A 71 -22.28 -11.57 17.76
C GLY A 71 -23.80 -11.37 17.60
N ALA A 72 -24.38 -11.90 16.52
CA ALA A 72 -25.82 -11.83 16.29
C ALA A 72 -26.60 -12.49 17.44
N ASN A 73 -27.86 -12.11 17.61
CA ASN A 73 -28.76 -12.70 18.62
C ASN A 73 -28.25 -12.59 20.07
N GLY A 74 -27.43 -11.58 20.37
CA GLY A 74 -26.88 -11.33 21.70
C GLY A 74 -25.72 -12.25 22.11
N SER A 75 -25.18 -13.04 21.16
CA SER A 75 -23.97 -13.84 21.39
C SER A 75 -22.73 -12.96 21.59
N SER A 76 -21.68 -13.53 22.19
CA SER A 76 -20.42 -12.83 22.45
C SER A 76 -19.72 -12.35 21.18
N GLY A 77 -19.92 -13.03 20.06
CA GLY A 77 -19.18 -12.77 18.83
C GLY A 77 -17.75 -13.31 18.84
N ASP A 78 -17.47 -14.24 19.75
CA ASP A 78 -16.14 -14.81 19.94
C ASP A 78 -15.88 -16.01 19.02
N ILE A 79 -14.60 -16.25 18.75
CA ILE A 79 -14.09 -17.48 18.17
C ILE A 79 -13.19 -18.17 19.20
N ASN A 80 -13.57 -19.37 19.63
CA ASN A 80 -12.80 -20.17 20.58
C ASN A 80 -12.21 -21.41 19.90
N MET A 81 -10.89 -21.47 19.81
CA MET A 81 -10.14 -22.62 19.32
C MET A 81 -9.88 -23.59 20.48
N LEU A 82 -10.77 -24.58 20.59
CA LEU A 82 -10.78 -25.55 21.69
C LEU A 82 -10.01 -26.84 21.37
N SER A 83 -9.68 -27.06 20.10
CA SER A 83 -8.99 -28.25 19.62
C SER A 83 -7.94 -27.91 18.58
N THR A 84 -6.93 -28.78 18.51
CA THR A 84 -5.81 -28.62 17.58
C THR A 84 -6.25 -28.74 16.13
N LEU A 85 -5.84 -27.77 15.31
CA LEU A 85 -6.13 -27.69 13.89
C LEU A 85 -4.81 -27.66 13.12
N ARG A 86 -4.56 -28.68 12.30
CA ARG A 86 -3.35 -28.75 11.46
C ARG A 86 -3.71 -29.04 10.02
N TRP A 87 -3.08 -28.38 9.08
CA TRP A 87 -3.29 -28.68 7.66
C TRP A 87 -1.98 -28.63 6.86
N ARG A 88 -2.05 -29.16 5.64
CA ARG A 88 -0.97 -29.14 4.65
C ARG A 88 -1.43 -28.37 3.42
N GLY A 89 -0.49 -27.91 2.60
CA GLY A 89 -0.79 -27.11 1.41
C GLY A 89 -1.05 -25.64 1.70
N ASP A 90 -1.56 -24.95 0.69
CA ASP A 90 -1.48 -23.50 0.57
C ASP A 90 -2.80 -22.79 0.89
N ALA A 91 -3.85 -23.55 1.20
CA ALA A 91 -5.12 -23.02 1.66
C ALA A 91 -4.93 -22.18 2.93
N SER A 92 -5.65 -21.06 3.01
CA SER A 92 -5.55 -20.11 4.11
C SER A 92 -6.76 -20.19 5.05
N LEU A 93 -6.54 -19.89 6.32
CA LEU A 93 -7.59 -19.83 7.35
C LEU A 93 -7.71 -18.40 7.89
N THR A 94 -8.92 -17.85 7.86
CA THR A 94 -9.26 -16.57 8.48
C THR A 94 -10.29 -16.80 9.58
N LEU A 95 -10.01 -16.31 10.79
CA LEU A 95 -10.92 -16.32 11.93
C LEU A 95 -11.27 -14.87 12.28
N ASN A 96 -12.46 -14.43 11.86
CA ASN A 96 -13.00 -13.09 12.07
C ASN A 96 -14.02 -13.13 13.21
N ALA A 97 -13.58 -12.78 14.41
CA ALA A 97 -14.46 -12.60 15.56
C ALA A 97 -14.94 -11.15 15.60
N SER A 98 -16.25 -10.92 15.74
CA SER A 98 -16.77 -9.57 15.99
C SER A 98 -16.28 -9.02 17.33
N ARG A 99 -15.86 -9.89 18.26
CA ARG A 99 -15.22 -9.48 19.52
C ARG A 99 -13.82 -10.08 19.67
N SER A 100 -13.66 -11.31 20.18
CA SER A 100 -12.32 -11.86 20.49
C SER A 100 -12.03 -13.24 19.89
N VAL A 101 -10.76 -13.52 19.64
CA VAL A 101 -10.28 -14.87 19.28
C VAL A 101 -9.43 -15.43 20.42
N THR A 102 -9.77 -16.64 20.88
CA THR A 102 -9.05 -17.32 21.95
C THR A 102 -8.55 -18.70 21.50
N LEU A 103 -7.30 -19.03 21.80
CA LEU A 103 -6.78 -20.40 21.70
C LEU A 103 -6.65 -20.98 23.10
N SER A 104 -7.26 -22.15 23.32
CA SER A 104 -7.21 -22.86 24.60
C SER A 104 -5.81 -23.39 24.94
N PRO A 105 -5.53 -23.67 26.21
CA PRO A 105 -4.35 -24.46 26.60
C PRO A 105 -4.26 -25.75 25.78
N VAL A 106 -3.03 -26.23 25.52
CA VAL A 106 -2.72 -27.43 24.72
C VAL A 106 -3.25 -27.46 23.27
N THR A 107 -3.90 -26.39 22.79
CA THR A 107 -4.32 -26.26 21.38
C THR A 107 -3.15 -25.81 20.51
N THR A 108 -2.98 -26.46 19.35
CA THR A 108 -2.04 -25.99 18.31
C THR A 108 -2.79 -25.64 17.03
N ILE A 109 -2.50 -24.49 16.43
CA ILE A 109 -2.82 -24.20 15.03
C ILE A 109 -1.52 -24.29 14.22
N ALA A 110 -1.47 -25.11 13.17
CA ALA A 110 -0.25 -25.28 12.38
C ALA A 110 -0.49 -25.52 10.88
N ASN A 111 0.37 -24.95 10.05
CA ASN A 111 0.43 -25.20 8.61
C ASN A 111 1.81 -25.76 8.19
N LYS A 112 1.84 -26.57 7.12
CA LYS A 112 3.08 -27.11 6.51
C LYS A 112 3.24 -26.79 5.00
N GLY A 113 2.51 -25.80 4.49
CA GLY A 113 2.60 -25.31 3.11
C GLY A 113 2.80 -23.79 3.09
N ALA A 114 2.14 -23.08 2.17
CA ALA A 114 2.17 -21.62 2.08
C ALA A 114 0.92 -20.94 2.68
N GLY A 115 0.05 -21.71 3.35
CA GLY A 115 -1.20 -21.23 3.91
C GLY A 115 -1.02 -20.10 4.93
N ARG A 116 -1.84 -19.06 4.81
CA ARG A 116 -1.89 -17.94 5.76
C ARG A 116 -2.85 -18.23 6.91
N LEU A 117 -2.58 -17.66 8.07
CA LEU A 117 -3.52 -17.58 9.18
C LEU A 117 -3.80 -16.12 9.53
N THR A 118 -5.06 -15.74 9.51
CA THR A 118 -5.51 -14.44 10.01
C THR A 118 -6.37 -14.66 11.24
N LEU A 119 -5.93 -14.15 12.39
CA LEU A 119 -6.73 -14.06 13.59
C LEU A 119 -7.17 -12.60 13.73
N ARG A 120 -8.46 -12.33 13.63
CA ARG A 120 -8.98 -10.97 13.65
C ARG A 120 -10.05 -10.84 14.73
N ALA A 121 -9.71 -10.08 15.76
CA ALA A 121 -10.66 -9.56 16.74
C ALA A 121 -11.24 -8.23 16.22
N ASP A 122 -12.34 -7.78 16.83
CA ASP A 122 -13.11 -6.62 16.39
C ASP A 122 -13.29 -6.57 14.86
N ALA A 123 -13.74 -7.69 14.28
CA ALA A 123 -13.82 -7.82 12.82
C ALA A 123 -14.74 -6.78 12.16
N ILE A 124 -15.65 -6.18 12.94
CA ILE A 124 -16.57 -5.13 12.52
C ILE A 124 -16.01 -3.71 12.75
N GLY A 125 -14.85 -3.54 13.38
CA GLY A 125 -14.15 -2.27 13.52
C GLY A 125 -14.91 -1.23 14.33
N ILE A 126 -15.48 -1.60 15.48
CA ILE A 126 -16.29 -0.72 16.33
C ILE A 126 -15.66 -0.39 17.68
N ASP A 127 -14.37 -0.68 17.85
CA ASP A 127 -13.58 -0.35 19.05
C ASP A 127 -14.13 -0.97 20.35
N ASN A 128 -14.53 -2.23 20.27
CA ASN A 128 -15.20 -2.96 21.36
C ASN A 128 -14.27 -3.68 22.36
N GLY A 129 -12.97 -3.41 22.35
CA GLY A 129 -12.01 -4.10 23.25
C GLY A 129 -11.63 -5.49 22.77
N GLY A 130 -11.90 -5.82 21.51
CA GLY A 130 -11.64 -7.12 20.92
C GLY A 130 -10.17 -7.53 21.03
N GLY A 131 -9.92 -8.70 21.64
CA GLY A 131 -8.56 -9.18 21.88
C GLY A 131 -8.24 -10.52 21.20
N ILE A 132 -6.94 -10.79 21.07
CA ILE A 132 -6.41 -12.10 20.66
C ILE A 132 -5.65 -12.70 21.84
N THR A 133 -6.17 -13.81 22.38
CA THR A 133 -5.54 -14.51 23.50
C THR A 133 -5.10 -15.92 23.09
N ASN A 134 -3.81 -16.10 22.84
CA ASN A 134 -3.24 -17.42 22.61
C ASN A 134 -2.70 -18.04 23.91
N ARG A 135 -3.37 -19.08 24.43
CA ARG A 135 -2.86 -19.92 25.55
C ARG A 135 -2.25 -21.24 25.08
N GLY A 136 -2.18 -21.45 23.77
CA GLY A 136 -1.67 -22.64 23.12
C GLY A 136 -0.43 -22.34 22.28
N THR A 137 -0.39 -22.94 21.08
CA THR A 137 0.73 -22.81 20.14
C THR A 137 0.24 -22.42 18.74
N ILE A 138 0.85 -21.39 18.16
CA ILE A 138 0.81 -21.12 16.73
C ILE A 138 2.13 -21.64 16.14
N ASP A 139 2.08 -22.66 15.29
CA ASP A 139 3.25 -23.33 14.74
C ASP A 139 3.36 -23.16 13.22
N TRP A 140 4.10 -22.14 12.81
CA TRP A 140 4.48 -21.85 11.42
C TRP A 140 5.91 -22.30 11.09
N SER A 141 6.55 -23.09 11.97
CA SER A 141 7.96 -23.53 11.79
C SER A 141 8.23 -24.31 10.50
N LYS A 142 7.17 -24.88 9.91
CA LYS A 142 7.22 -25.68 8.68
C LYS A 142 6.42 -25.04 7.53
N SER A 143 5.93 -23.82 7.73
CA SER A 143 5.18 -23.07 6.72
C SER A 143 6.05 -21.99 6.08
N THR A 144 5.75 -21.65 4.83
CA THR A 144 6.25 -20.46 4.16
C THR A 144 5.24 -19.30 4.21
N GLY A 145 4.00 -19.57 4.65
CA GLY A 145 2.94 -18.59 4.81
C GLY A 145 3.16 -17.64 5.99
N LEU A 146 2.19 -16.74 6.19
CA LEU A 146 2.22 -15.71 7.22
C LEU A 146 1.13 -15.90 8.25
N VAL A 147 1.35 -15.36 9.45
CA VAL A 147 0.33 -15.20 10.48
C VAL A 147 0.14 -13.73 10.80
N SER A 148 -1.11 -13.27 10.75
CA SER A 148 -1.52 -11.93 11.16
C SER A 148 -2.49 -12.04 12.32
N ALA A 149 -2.15 -11.45 13.47
CA ALA A 149 -3.04 -11.31 14.61
C ALA A 149 -3.48 -9.84 14.71
N LEU A 150 -4.71 -9.53 14.36
CA LEU A 150 -5.28 -8.19 14.39
C LEU A 150 -6.16 -8.07 15.62
N TYR A 151 -5.83 -7.11 16.48
CA TYR A 151 -6.57 -6.83 17.72
C TYR A 151 -6.86 -5.35 17.82
N ASP A 152 -7.97 -5.01 18.48
CA ASP A 152 -8.38 -3.64 18.72
C ASP A 152 -7.24 -2.86 19.43
N MET A 153 -7.04 -1.58 19.07
CA MET A 153 -6.03 -0.74 19.72
C MET A 153 -6.25 -0.63 21.24
N ASN A 154 -7.51 -0.67 21.69
CA ASN A 154 -7.87 -0.68 23.11
C ASN A 154 -8.03 -2.12 23.68
N GLY A 155 -7.81 -3.14 22.85
CA GLY A 155 -7.92 -4.55 23.18
C GLY A 155 -6.65 -5.16 23.76
N THR A 156 -6.64 -6.49 23.88
CA THR A 156 -5.51 -7.25 24.45
C THR A 156 -4.89 -8.20 23.44
N TYR A 157 -3.56 -8.33 23.50
CA TYR A 157 -2.82 -9.33 22.75
C TYR A 157 -1.95 -10.18 23.70
N ALA A 158 -2.21 -11.49 23.72
CA ALA A 158 -1.36 -12.46 24.40
C ALA A 158 -0.83 -13.47 23.36
N PRO A 159 0.49 -13.48 23.07
CA PRO A 159 1.06 -14.22 21.94
C PRO A 159 1.11 -15.75 22.14
N GLY A 160 1.08 -16.23 23.39
CA GLY A 160 1.25 -17.65 23.71
C GLY A 160 2.59 -18.21 23.21
N THR A 161 2.61 -19.49 22.82
CA THR A 161 3.78 -20.07 22.14
C THR A 161 3.69 -19.82 20.64
N ILE A 162 4.72 -19.21 20.07
CA ILE A 162 4.85 -18.99 18.62
C ILE A 162 6.10 -19.73 18.13
N ARG A 163 5.97 -20.50 17.05
CA ARG A 163 7.10 -21.11 16.34
C ARG A 163 7.11 -20.62 14.90
N SER A 164 8.18 -19.96 14.51
CA SER A 164 8.39 -19.45 13.15
C SER A 164 9.37 -20.34 12.39
N ASN A 165 9.28 -20.32 11.06
CA ASN A 165 10.22 -21.01 10.20
C ASN A 165 11.56 -20.28 10.20
N ALA A 166 12.62 -20.96 10.64
CA ALA A 166 13.96 -20.40 10.76
C ALA A 166 14.58 -19.96 9.42
N THR A 167 14.02 -20.42 8.30
CA THR A 167 14.45 -20.06 6.94
C THR A 167 13.52 -19.06 6.26
N TRP A 168 12.42 -18.66 6.91
CA TRP A 168 11.52 -17.66 6.35
C TRP A 168 12.24 -16.31 6.28
N LEU A 169 12.15 -15.68 5.11
CA LEU A 169 12.65 -14.34 4.85
C LEU A 169 11.51 -13.51 4.28
N ALA A 170 11.41 -12.26 4.71
CA ALA A 170 10.50 -11.31 4.11
C ALA A 170 10.88 -11.12 2.63
N ALA A 171 9.87 -11.14 1.75
CA ALA A 171 10.11 -10.78 0.36
C ALA A 171 10.70 -9.36 0.30
N PRO A 172 11.72 -9.10 -0.55
CA PRO A 172 12.35 -7.78 -0.64
C PRO A 172 11.33 -6.66 -0.79
N TYR A 173 11.49 -5.62 0.02
CA TYR A 173 10.60 -4.44 0.06
C TYR A 173 9.12 -4.73 0.30
N SER A 174 8.76 -5.94 0.74
CA SER A 174 7.39 -6.20 1.19
C SER A 174 7.04 -5.30 2.37
N GLY A 175 8.00 -4.97 3.24
CA GLY A 175 7.74 -4.25 4.47
C GLY A 175 7.33 -5.15 5.64
N LEU A 176 7.30 -6.47 5.46
CA LEU A 176 7.15 -7.42 6.57
C LEU A 176 8.48 -7.55 7.31
N LYS A 177 8.45 -7.48 8.64
CA LYS A 177 9.63 -7.74 9.49
C LYS A 177 9.67 -9.18 10.02
N THR A 178 8.51 -9.82 10.20
CA THR A 178 8.39 -11.16 10.80
C THR A 178 7.37 -12.02 10.06
N GLN A 179 7.49 -13.35 10.19
CA GLN A 179 6.51 -14.30 9.64
C GLN A 179 5.16 -14.23 10.39
N VAL A 180 5.23 -13.97 11.70
CA VAL A 180 4.08 -13.83 12.59
C VAL A 180 4.08 -12.41 13.14
N THR A 181 3.03 -11.66 12.85
CA THR A 181 2.93 -10.23 13.21
C THR A 181 1.60 -9.96 13.89
N ALA A 182 1.66 -9.21 15.00
CA ALA A 182 0.49 -8.71 15.69
C ALA A 182 0.30 -7.23 15.38
N TYR A 183 -0.91 -6.84 14.99
CA TYR A 183 -1.29 -5.50 14.57
C TYR A 183 -2.34 -4.94 15.50
N GLN A 184 -2.10 -3.72 15.99
CA GLN A 184 -3.12 -2.88 16.60
C GLN A 184 -4.00 -2.30 15.49
N LEU A 185 -5.31 -2.56 15.57
CA LEU A 185 -6.28 -2.07 14.60
C LEU A 185 -6.53 -0.59 14.83
N VAL A 186 -6.44 0.18 13.75
CA VAL A 186 -6.90 1.56 13.69
C VAL A 186 -8.27 1.53 13.01
N ASN A 187 -9.35 1.74 13.76
CA ASN A 187 -10.72 1.66 13.24
C ASN A 187 -11.42 3.01 13.17
N SER A 188 -10.88 4.03 13.86
CA SER A 188 -11.43 5.37 13.92
C SER A 188 -10.37 6.45 13.69
N MET A 189 -10.82 7.68 13.42
CA MET A 189 -9.92 8.84 13.34
C MET A 189 -9.26 9.16 14.70
N ASP A 190 -9.93 8.81 15.80
CA ASP A 190 -9.37 8.93 17.15
C ASP A 190 -8.20 7.95 17.35
N ASP A 191 -8.35 6.68 16.94
CA ASP A 191 -7.23 5.73 16.92
C ASP A 191 -6.08 6.17 16.04
N LEU A 192 -6.39 6.75 14.87
CA LEU A 192 -5.37 7.24 13.95
C LEU A 192 -4.53 8.34 14.62
N SER A 193 -5.16 9.24 15.39
CA SER A 193 -4.45 10.26 16.17
C SER A 193 -3.56 9.65 17.27
N LYS A 194 -4.01 8.55 17.89
CA LYS A 194 -3.27 7.84 18.96
C LYS A 194 -2.02 7.13 18.46
N VAL A 195 -1.83 6.94 17.16
CA VAL A 195 -0.56 6.43 16.59
C VAL A 195 0.62 7.28 17.04
N SER A 196 0.43 8.60 17.19
CA SER A 196 1.46 9.52 17.70
C SER A 196 1.92 9.20 19.13
N LEU A 197 1.13 8.46 19.92
CA LEU A 197 1.49 8.06 21.28
C LEU A 197 2.46 6.88 21.32
N ASN A 198 2.58 6.11 20.23
CA ASN A 198 3.55 5.04 20.10
C ASN A 198 4.04 4.90 18.65
N LEU A 199 4.94 5.79 18.26
CA LEU A 199 5.54 5.83 16.92
C LEU A 199 6.37 4.59 16.53
N SER A 200 6.61 3.67 17.46
CA SER A 200 7.29 2.39 17.22
C SER A 200 6.32 1.20 17.06
N GLY A 201 5.01 1.44 17.22
CA GLY A 201 3.98 0.42 17.18
C GLY A 201 3.81 -0.25 15.82
N ILE A 202 3.00 -1.31 15.81
CA ILE A 202 2.67 -2.09 14.62
C ILE A 202 1.15 -2.00 14.44
N TYR A 203 0.75 -1.29 13.38
CA TYR A 203 -0.63 -0.89 13.13
C TYR A 203 -1.14 -1.46 11.82
N ALA A 204 -2.41 -1.79 11.80
CA ALA A 204 -3.15 -2.05 10.57
C ALA A 204 -4.46 -1.27 10.58
N LEU A 205 -4.91 -0.77 9.43
CA LEU A 205 -6.29 -0.30 9.34
C LEU A 205 -7.23 -1.49 9.51
N GLY A 206 -8.21 -1.36 10.39
CA GLY A 206 -9.30 -2.34 10.51
C GLY A 206 -10.47 -2.03 9.59
N ARG A 207 -10.59 -0.80 9.10
CA ARG A 207 -11.59 -0.42 8.13
C ARG A 207 -11.16 0.80 7.36
N ASP A 208 -11.94 1.11 6.32
CA ASP A 208 -11.86 2.43 5.70
C ASP A 208 -12.18 3.49 6.76
N LEU A 209 -11.36 4.54 6.82
CA LEU A 209 -11.58 5.70 7.66
C LEU A 209 -12.05 6.87 6.78
N ASP A 210 -13.01 7.63 7.27
CA ASP A 210 -13.50 8.83 6.60
C ASP A 210 -13.35 10.04 7.52
N ALA A 211 -12.51 10.99 7.11
CA ALA A 211 -12.26 12.23 7.80
C ALA A 211 -13.17 13.37 7.33
N SER A 212 -14.30 13.08 6.67
CA SER A 212 -15.32 14.11 6.34
C SER A 212 -16.04 14.67 7.57
N SER A 213 -15.84 14.10 8.75
CA SER A 213 -16.55 14.46 9.99
C SER A 213 -15.68 14.75 11.23
N PRO A 214 -14.61 15.55 11.11
CA PRO A 214 -14.19 16.43 12.19
C PRO A 214 -14.27 17.92 11.79
N SER A 215 -14.55 18.78 12.78
CA SER A 215 -14.56 20.24 12.64
C SER A 215 -13.17 20.89 12.69
N THR A 216 -12.12 20.08 12.80
CA THR A 216 -10.72 20.53 12.97
C THR A 216 -9.80 19.76 12.04
N PRO A 217 -8.80 20.40 11.41
CA PRO A 217 -7.82 19.70 10.60
C PRO A 217 -7.03 18.67 11.42
N PHE A 218 -6.62 17.59 10.79
CA PHE A 218 -5.85 16.51 11.38
C PHE A 218 -4.40 16.95 11.66
N GLU A 219 -3.88 16.61 12.85
CA GLU A 219 -2.48 16.83 13.19
C GLU A 219 -1.61 15.69 12.62
N PRO A 220 -0.55 15.99 11.83
CA PRO A 220 0.36 14.99 11.31
C PRO A 220 0.89 14.02 12.37
N ILE A 221 0.91 12.73 12.05
CA ILE A 221 1.45 11.71 12.96
C ILE A 221 2.93 11.99 13.20
N GLY A 222 3.31 12.12 14.48
CA GLY A 222 4.67 12.38 14.91
C GLY A 222 5.20 13.79 14.56
N LEU A 223 4.33 14.79 14.44
CA LEU A 223 4.69 16.19 14.10
C LEU A 223 5.90 16.73 14.87
N LEU A 224 5.93 16.54 16.18
CA LEU A 224 6.99 17.06 17.06
C LEU A 224 8.11 16.03 17.32
N SER A 225 8.07 14.87 16.66
CA SER A 225 9.08 13.83 16.84
C SER A 225 10.33 14.13 16.03
N GLN A 226 11.50 14.08 16.68
CA GLN A 226 12.79 14.22 16.01
C GLN A 226 13.14 13.02 15.12
N THR A 227 12.61 11.84 15.42
CA THR A 227 12.90 10.59 14.69
C THR A 227 11.76 10.15 13.78
N GLY A 228 10.58 10.75 13.90
CA GLY A 228 9.39 10.40 13.16
C GLY A 228 8.82 9.02 13.52
N PHE A 229 7.95 8.50 12.66
CA PHE A 229 7.37 7.16 12.77
C PHE A 229 8.41 6.10 12.40
N VAL A 230 8.72 5.18 13.32
CA VAL A 230 9.71 4.09 13.17
C VAL A 230 9.09 2.69 13.24
N GLY A 231 7.77 2.63 13.36
CA GLY A 231 6.95 1.42 13.45
C GLY A 231 6.61 0.80 12.09
N GLN A 232 5.52 0.03 12.06
CA GLN A 232 4.91 -0.51 10.83
C GLN A 232 3.45 -0.05 10.76
N PHE A 233 3.02 0.48 9.61
CA PHE A 233 1.64 0.83 9.33
C PHE A 233 1.20 0.15 8.03
N ASP A 234 0.27 -0.81 8.13
CA ASP A 234 -0.29 -1.52 6.99
C ASP A 234 -1.73 -1.05 6.73
N GLY A 235 -2.03 -0.54 5.54
CA GLY A 235 -3.42 -0.23 5.20
C GLY A 235 -4.30 -1.48 5.11
N PHE A 236 -3.71 -2.68 5.00
CA PHE A 236 -4.39 -3.97 5.08
C PHE A 236 -5.64 -4.09 4.17
N GLY A 237 -5.62 -3.39 3.03
CA GLY A 237 -6.70 -3.34 2.03
C GLY A 237 -7.66 -2.14 2.17
N HIS A 238 -7.53 -1.36 3.23
CA HIS A 238 -8.39 -0.21 3.55
C HIS A 238 -7.78 1.14 3.13
N ALA A 239 -8.63 2.17 3.12
CA ALA A 239 -8.26 3.53 2.77
C ALA A 239 -8.58 4.53 3.88
N ILE A 240 -7.86 5.66 3.89
CA ILE A 240 -8.22 6.87 4.64
C ILE A 240 -8.73 7.89 3.64
N LYS A 241 -9.90 8.48 3.86
CA LYS A 241 -10.55 9.40 2.91
C LYS A 241 -10.73 10.79 3.51
N ASN A 242 -10.77 11.82 2.66
CA ASN A 242 -11.15 13.18 3.00
C ASN A 242 -10.29 13.82 4.12
N LEU A 243 -9.02 13.43 4.22
CA LEU A 243 -8.13 13.91 5.26
C LEU A 243 -7.75 15.38 5.00
N ASP A 244 -8.11 16.29 5.91
CA ASP A 244 -7.68 17.69 5.86
C ASP A 244 -6.54 17.95 6.84
N ILE A 245 -5.39 18.39 6.33
CA ILE A 245 -4.19 18.79 7.07
C ILE A 245 -3.87 20.22 6.62
N SER A 246 -4.67 21.17 7.09
CA SER A 246 -4.57 22.60 6.76
C SER A 246 -4.18 23.47 7.96
N GLN A 247 -3.63 22.86 9.02
CA GLN A 247 -3.23 23.61 10.22
C GLN A 247 -2.13 24.63 9.91
N ASN A 248 -2.14 25.77 10.60
CA ASN A 248 -1.01 26.70 10.65
C ASN A 248 0.12 26.06 11.47
N LEU A 249 0.82 25.10 10.87
CA LEU A 249 2.01 24.50 11.44
C LEU A 249 3.10 25.58 11.58
N GLU A 250 4.01 25.40 12.55
CA GLU A 250 5.19 26.25 12.62
C GLU A 250 5.98 26.19 11.30
N ASP A 251 6.55 27.33 10.91
CA ASP A 251 7.33 27.47 9.69
C ASP A 251 8.41 26.38 9.60
N GLY A 252 8.44 25.65 8.48
CA GLY A 252 9.46 24.65 8.18
C GLY A 252 9.13 23.21 8.63
N LEU A 253 8.02 22.98 9.34
CA LEU A 253 7.64 21.62 9.75
C LEU A 253 7.15 20.77 8.56
N PRO A 254 7.51 19.47 8.50
CA PRO A 254 7.07 18.58 7.44
C PRO A 254 5.58 18.25 7.58
N SER A 255 4.83 18.30 6.48
CA SER A 255 3.37 18.12 6.48
C SER A 255 2.91 16.93 5.63
N GLY A 256 1.98 16.15 6.16
CA GLY A 256 1.39 14.95 5.57
C GLY A 256 0.69 14.09 6.63
N LEU A 257 0.07 12.96 6.25
CA LEU A 257 -0.52 12.03 7.23
C LEU A 257 0.51 11.67 8.32
N PHE A 258 1.75 11.37 7.90
CA PHE A 258 2.90 11.33 8.78
C PHE A 258 3.73 12.60 8.57
N ALA A 259 4.15 13.26 9.64
CA ALA A 259 5.11 14.36 9.50
C ALA A 259 6.43 13.83 8.91
N THR A 260 7.01 12.82 9.57
CA THR A 260 8.20 12.10 9.10
C THR A 260 8.03 10.60 9.27
N ILE A 261 8.35 9.83 8.24
CA ILE A 261 8.59 8.38 8.33
C ILE A 261 10.09 8.18 8.50
N GLY A 262 10.52 7.78 9.69
CA GLY A 262 11.94 7.58 10.03
C GLY A 262 12.54 6.34 9.37
N GLN A 263 13.86 6.17 9.51
CA GLN A 263 14.64 5.14 8.80
C GLN A 263 14.14 3.69 9.01
N LEU A 264 13.57 3.37 10.17
CA LEU A 264 13.01 2.05 10.48
C LEU A 264 11.51 1.93 10.19
N GLY A 265 10.88 3.06 9.84
CA GLY A 265 9.46 3.20 9.57
C GLY A 265 9.08 2.50 8.28
N ILE A 266 7.96 1.80 8.32
CA ILE A 266 7.39 1.11 7.17
C ILE A 266 5.92 1.54 7.04
N VAL A 267 5.55 2.06 5.88
CA VAL A 267 4.16 2.30 5.51
C VAL A 267 3.85 1.52 4.25
N ARG A 268 2.81 0.68 4.29
CA ARG A 268 2.49 -0.22 3.19
C ARG A 268 1.01 -0.43 2.94
N ASN A 269 0.66 -0.77 1.70
CA ASN A 269 -0.71 -1.08 1.24
C ASN A 269 -1.75 -0.03 1.66
N LEU A 270 -1.37 1.24 1.64
CA LEU A 270 -2.18 2.33 2.18
C LEU A 270 -2.64 3.26 1.07
N ARG A 271 -3.95 3.51 1.03
CA ARG A 271 -4.55 4.53 0.16
C ARG A 271 -4.99 5.71 1.03
N VAL A 272 -4.52 6.92 0.70
CA VAL A 272 -5.01 8.17 1.29
C VAL A 272 -5.68 8.96 0.19
N LEU A 273 -7.01 8.98 0.21
CA LEU A 273 -7.83 9.47 -0.89
C LEU A 273 -8.44 10.82 -0.53
N ASP A 274 -8.52 11.69 -1.53
CA ASP A 274 -9.22 12.97 -1.50
C ASP A 274 -8.76 13.85 -0.33
N ALA A 275 -7.45 13.80 -0.04
CA ALA A 275 -6.85 14.54 1.05
C ALA A 275 -6.48 15.97 0.63
N SER A 276 -6.57 16.91 1.55
CA SER A 276 -6.09 18.29 1.40
C SER A 276 -4.95 18.52 2.38
N VAL A 277 -3.74 18.77 1.89
CA VAL A 277 -2.58 19.07 2.74
C VAL A 277 -2.01 20.42 2.36
N ALA A 278 -1.94 21.32 3.33
CA ALA A 278 -1.25 22.60 3.22
C ALA A 278 -0.07 22.63 4.21
N GLY A 279 1.08 23.09 3.74
CA GLY A 279 2.24 23.34 4.60
C GLY A 279 2.73 24.78 4.50
N GLN A 280 3.67 25.14 5.37
CA GLN A 280 4.24 26.48 5.46
C GLN A 280 5.77 26.39 5.50
N TYR A 281 6.42 26.51 4.33
CA TYR A 281 7.88 26.44 4.13
C TYR A 281 8.56 25.08 4.43
N GLY A 282 7.92 24.16 5.15
CA GLY A 282 8.40 22.77 5.32
C GLY A 282 8.01 21.85 4.16
N PRO A 283 8.63 20.68 4.00
CA PRO A 283 8.31 19.78 2.88
C PRO A 283 6.91 19.19 3.01
N VAL A 284 6.19 19.11 1.90
CA VAL A 284 4.77 18.68 1.89
C VAL A 284 4.58 17.47 0.98
N GLY A 285 3.91 16.45 1.49
CA GLY A 285 3.34 15.36 0.71
C GLY A 285 2.15 14.73 1.41
N ILE A 286 1.16 14.24 0.67
CA ILE A 286 -0.09 13.74 1.28
C ILE A 286 0.19 12.60 2.26
N LEU A 287 1.04 11.64 1.88
CA LEU A 287 1.39 10.55 2.78
C LEU A 287 2.39 11.02 3.84
N THR A 288 3.43 11.75 3.43
CA THR A 288 4.37 12.33 4.39
C THR A 288 5.15 13.53 3.85
N GLY A 289 5.51 14.45 4.74
CA GLY A 289 6.45 15.53 4.40
C GLY A 289 7.85 15.00 4.14
N ARG A 290 8.33 14.05 4.95
CA ARG A 290 9.67 13.44 4.79
C ARG A 290 9.64 11.92 5.00
N SER A 291 10.33 11.19 4.14
CA SER A 291 10.52 9.74 4.28
C SER A 291 11.99 9.33 4.20
N ASP A 292 12.53 8.83 5.31
CA ASP A 292 13.80 8.12 5.41
C ASP A 292 13.61 6.59 5.44
N GLY A 293 12.35 6.10 5.53
CA GLY A 293 11.97 4.70 5.66
C GLY A 293 11.52 4.00 4.36
N LEU A 294 10.66 2.99 4.49
CA LEU A 294 10.07 2.24 3.37
C LEU A 294 8.59 2.60 3.17
N ILE A 295 8.26 3.07 1.97
CA ILE A 295 6.89 3.22 1.48
C ILE A 295 6.67 2.21 0.35
N SER A 296 5.69 1.33 0.50
CA SER A 296 5.41 0.29 -0.51
C SER A 296 3.92 0.09 -0.77
N TYR A 297 3.48 0.00 -2.03
CA TYR A 297 2.05 -0.14 -2.36
C TYR A 297 1.18 0.98 -1.74
N ALA A 298 1.69 2.21 -1.76
CA ALA A 298 0.95 3.38 -1.29
C ALA A 298 0.36 4.17 -2.45
N PHE A 299 -0.79 4.78 -2.24
CA PHE A 299 -1.42 5.65 -3.23
C PHE A 299 -2.06 6.88 -2.60
N THR A 300 -1.95 8.04 -3.25
CA THR A 300 -2.59 9.29 -2.83
C THR A 300 -3.44 9.95 -3.92
N SER A 301 -4.56 10.57 -3.52
CA SER A 301 -5.34 11.53 -4.33
C SER A 301 -5.71 12.76 -3.49
N GLY A 302 -6.13 13.84 -4.15
CA GLY A 302 -6.44 15.12 -3.52
C GLY A 302 -5.43 16.21 -3.90
N SER A 303 -5.00 17.04 -2.95
CA SER A 303 -4.09 18.17 -3.19
C SER A 303 -3.03 18.35 -2.10
N SER A 304 -1.78 18.58 -2.51
CA SER A 304 -0.68 19.05 -1.66
C SER A 304 -0.22 20.44 -2.10
N ASN A 305 -0.33 21.42 -1.20
CA ASN A 305 -0.03 22.82 -1.49
C ASN A 305 0.99 23.40 -0.51
N ASN A 306 1.98 24.13 -1.02
CA ASN A 306 3.00 24.76 -0.19
C ASN A 306 3.50 26.08 -0.81
N PRO A 307 3.21 27.25 -0.23
CA PRO A 307 3.67 28.50 -0.83
C PRO A 307 5.19 28.72 -0.71
N GLY A 308 5.89 27.96 0.14
CA GLY A 308 7.25 28.29 0.60
C GLY A 308 8.36 27.29 0.25
N SER A 309 8.04 26.03 -0.04
CA SER A 309 9.03 25.02 -0.46
C SER A 309 8.42 23.95 -1.37
N GLY A 310 9.24 23.02 -1.85
CA GLY A 310 8.81 22.01 -2.82
C GLY A 310 7.74 21.06 -2.27
N ALA A 311 6.81 20.66 -3.12
CA ALA A 311 5.72 19.75 -2.79
C ALA A 311 5.77 18.48 -3.66
N GLY A 312 5.35 17.36 -3.06
CA GLY A 312 5.09 16.11 -3.76
C GLY A 312 3.64 15.63 -3.59
N GLY A 313 3.10 14.91 -4.57
CA GLY A 313 1.77 14.31 -4.44
C GLY A 313 1.71 13.18 -3.40
N LEU A 314 2.80 12.42 -3.23
CA LEU A 314 2.94 11.37 -2.21
C LEU A 314 3.85 11.80 -1.06
N VAL A 315 5.06 12.27 -1.38
CA VAL A 315 6.11 12.59 -0.41
C VAL A 315 6.73 13.95 -0.69
N GLY A 316 6.95 14.79 0.31
CA GLY A 316 7.73 16.03 0.12
C GLY A 316 9.20 15.72 -0.23
N ILE A 317 9.92 15.11 0.71
CA ILE A 317 11.32 14.70 0.56
C ILE A 317 11.46 13.19 0.77
N ASN A 318 12.05 12.49 -0.20
CA ASN A 318 12.41 11.07 -0.08
C ASN A 318 13.93 10.87 0.00
N THR A 319 14.39 10.30 1.09
CA THR A 319 15.76 9.78 1.31
C THR A 319 15.77 8.26 1.51
N GLY A 320 14.59 7.67 1.76
CA GLY A 320 14.36 6.24 1.89
C GLY A 320 14.00 5.55 0.56
N VAL A 321 13.06 4.61 0.63
CA VAL A 321 12.61 3.80 -0.52
C VAL A 321 11.12 3.99 -0.76
N ILE A 322 10.76 4.40 -1.96
CA ILE A 322 9.39 4.36 -2.48
C ILE A 322 9.32 3.25 -3.54
N LEU A 323 8.49 2.25 -3.29
CA LEU A 323 8.31 1.11 -4.18
C LEU A 323 6.83 0.94 -4.54
N ARG A 324 6.53 0.64 -5.81
CA ARG A 324 5.16 0.24 -6.23
C ARG A 324 4.09 1.19 -5.71
N SER A 325 4.36 2.49 -5.80
CA SER A 325 3.49 3.51 -5.22
C SER A 325 3.11 4.53 -6.28
N GLY A 326 2.04 5.27 -6.04
CA GLY A 326 1.56 6.25 -7.00
C GLY A 326 0.88 7.45 -6.40
N SER A 327 0.69 8.47 -7.22
CA SER A 327 -0.16 9.62 -6.86
C SER A 327 -0.96 10.12 -8.06
N SER A 328 -2.21 10.49 -7.78
CA SER A 328 -3.08 11.27 -8.68
C SER A 328 -3.34 12.67 -8.13
N ALA A 329 -2.69 13.04 -7.02
CA ALA A 329 -2.91 14.31 -6.35
C ALA A 329 -2.35 15.49 -7.14
N SER A 330 -2.99 16.65 -7.01
CA SER A 330 -2.42 17.90 -7.48
C SER A 330 -1.31 18.35 -6.52
N ALA A 331 -0.12 18.67 -7.05
CA ALA A 331 0.99 19.19 -6.26
C ALA A 331 1.34 20.62 -6.70
N GLY A 332 1.27 21.57 -5.76
CA GLY A 332 1.51 22.98 -6.05
C GLY A 332 2.40 23.70 -5.03
N SER A 333 3.32 24.53 -5.53
CA SER A 333 4.16 25.42 -4.71
C SER A 333 4.76 26.56 -5.52
N ASN A 334 5.37 27.55 -4.85
CA ASN A 334 6.24 28.55 -5.51
C ASN A 334 7.70 28.07 -5.66
N ALA A 335 7.98 26.77 -5.49
CA ALA A 335 9.30 26.15 -5.60
C ALA A 335 9.26 24.96 -6.58
N THR A 336 10.20 24.02 -6.47
CA THR A 336 10.24 22.80 -7.30
C THR A 336 9.22 21.77 -6.82
N ASN A 337 8.35 21.31 -7.72
CA ASN A 337 7.31 20.34 -7.43
C ASN A 337 7.53 19.02 -8.18
N GLY A 338 7.00 17.93 -7.62
CA GLY A 338 6.90 16.66 -8.32
C GLY A 338 5.56 15.97 -8.13
N GLY A 339 5.07 15.29 -9.16
CA GLY A 339 3.79 14.58 -9.08
C GLY A 339 3.78 13.45 -8.03
N LEU A 340 4.92 12.81 -7.79
CA LEU A 340 5.10 11.80 -6.73
C LEU A 340 5.91 12.37 -5.56
N ALA A 341 7.09 12.94 -5.84
CA ALA A 341 7.99 13.46 -4.81
C ALA A 341 8.52 14.86 -5.16
N GLY A 342 8.57 15.78 -4.20
CA GLY A 342 9.20 17.08 -4.41
C GLY A 342 10.71 16.93 -4.65
N LEU A 343 11.38 16.25 -3.73
CA LEU A 343 12.81 15.93 -3.80
C LEU A 343 13.05 14.44 -3.59
N ASN A 344 13.95 13.84 -4.38
CA ASN A 344 14.42 12.48 -4.20
C ASN A 344 15.95 12.42 -4.08
N SER A 345 16.46 12.05 -2.90
CA SER A 345 17.84 11.58 -2.68
C SER A 345 17.91 10.06 -2.43
N GLY A 346 16.76 9.42 -2.30
CA GLY A 346 16.63 7.99 -2.04
C GLY A 346 16.40 7.17 -3.31
N THR A 347 15.54 6.16 -3.21
CA THR A 347 15.21 5.25 -4.30
C THR A 347 13.71 5.26 -4.60
N ILE A 348 13.35 5.45 -5.86
CA ILE A 348 11.99 5.33 -6.39
C ILE A 348 11.99 4.22 -7.45
N ILE A 349 11.20 3.17 -7.22
CA ILE A 349 11.12 1.99 -8.10
C ILE A 349 9.67 1.67 -8.41
N GLN A 350 9.37 1.33 -9.67
CA GLN A 350 8.05 0.82 -10.05
C GLN A 350 6.92 1.75 -9.62
N SER A 351 7.10 3.07 -9.74
CA SER A 351 6.17 4.06 -9.18
C SER A 351 5.71 5.07 -10.23
N TYR A 352 4.61 5.78 -9.97
CA TYR A 352 4.01 6.64 -10.99
C TYR A 352 3.30 7.89 -10.47
N ALA A 353 3.12 8.88 -11.34
CA ALA A 353 2.32 10.07 -11.07
C ALA A 353 1.40 10.41 -12.25
N THR A 354 0.15 10.77 -11.93
CA THR A 354 -0.90 11.11 -12.90
C THR A 354 -1.63 12.41 -12.57
N GLY A 355 -1.35 12.99 -11.39
CA GLY A 355 -1.96 14.24 -10.96
C GLY A 355 -1.38 15.46 -11.66
N TYR A 356 -2.02 16.60 -11.41
CA TYR A 356 -1.58 17.91 -11.90
C TYR A 356 -0.38 18.43 -11.09
N VAL A 357 0.59 19.09 -11.73
CA VAL A 357 1.74 19.71 -11.03
C VAL A 357 1.93 21.15 -11.51
N GLY A 358 1.83 22.14 -10.61
CA GLY A 358 1.93 23.57 -11.01
C GLY A 358 1.47 24.60 -9.97
N ASP A 359 0.81 25.66 -10.45
CA ASP A 359 0.11 26.72 -9.70
C ASP A 359 0.93 27.80 -8.96
N GLY A 360 2.26 27.71 -8.92
CA GLY A 360 3.11 28.79 -8.36
C GLY A 360 3.65 29.77 -9.40
N SER A 361 3.67 31.06 -9.07
CA SER A 361 4.23 32.11 -9.94
C SER A 361 5.74 31.93 -10.24
N ARG A 362 6.44 31.24 -9.34
CA ARG A 362 7.88 30.93 -9.40
C ARG A 362 8.15 29.42 -9.45
N SER A 363 7.12 28.64 -9.77
CA SER A 363 7.19 27.18 -9.74
C SER A 363 8.08 26.61 -10.84
N SER A 364 8.80 25.56 -10.49
CA SER A 364 9.35 24.57 -11.43
C SER A 364 8.71 23.22 -11.15
N ALA A 365 8.67 22.32 -12.14
CA ALA A 365 8.02 21.03 -11.96
C ALA A 365 8.61 19.89 -12.78
N GLY A 366 8.72 18.73 -12.15
CA GLY A 366 8.86 17.45 -12.85
C GLY A 366 7.58 16.63 -12.75
N GLY A 367 7.20 15.94 -13.83
CA GLY A 367 5.97 15.14 -13.83
C GLY A 367 5.94 14.03 -12.76
N LEU A 368 7.09 13.47 -12.38
CA LEU A 368 7.22 12.47 -11.32
C LEU A 368 7.96 13.03 -10.09
N VAL A 369 9.14 13.62 -10.29
CA VAL A 369 9.97 14.17 -9.19
C VAL A 369 10.39 15.59 -9.53
N GLY A 370 10.39 16.52 -8.58
CA GLY A 370 10.97 17.85 -8.82
C GLY A 370 12.49 17.75 -9.04
N ASP A 371 13.22 17.55 -7.94
CA ASP A 371 14.68 17.43 -7.95
C ASP A 371 15.13 15.99 -7.62
N ASN A 372 15.90 15.37 -8.51
CA ASN A 372 16.42 14.02 -8.32
C ASN A 372 17.95 13.98 -8.16
N SER A 373 18.43 13.62 -6.97
CA SER A 373 19.82 13.22 -6.69
C SER A 373 19.97 11.72 -6.43
N GLY A 374 18.86 10.99 -6.32
CA GLY A 374 18.81 9.55 -6.07
C GLY A 374 18.61 8.68 -7.30
N LEU A 375 18.02 7.49 -7.09
CA LEU A 375 17.66 6.54 -8.15
C LEU A 375 16.17 6.62 -8.48
N ILE A 376 15.86 6.77 -9.77
CA ILE A 376 14.53 6.52 -10.34
C ILE A 376 14.66 5.36 -11.31
N ARG A 377 13.88 4.30 -11.10
CA ARG A 377 13.88 3.14 -12.00
C ARG A 377 12.46 2.65 -12.25
N GLN A 378 12.17 2.21 -13.47
CA GLN A 378 10.89 1.56 -13.76
C GLN A 378 9.70 2.43 -13.40
N SER A 379 9.76 3.75 -13.66
CA SER A 379 8.76 4.69 -13.16
C SER A 379 8.27 5.63 -14.25
N TYR A 380 7.09 6.23 -14.08
CA TYR A 380 6.54 7.10 -15.12
C TYR A 380 5.65 8.22 -14.61
N SER A 381 5.52 9.25 -15.45
CA SER A 381 4.58 10.35 -15.29
C SER A 381 3.62 10.40 -16.47
N ALA A 382 2.35 10.67 -16.22
CA ALA A 382 1.32 10.81 -17.25
C ALA A 382 0.27 11.89 -16.93
N GLY A 383 0.55 12.73 -15.92
CA GLY A 383 -0.32 13.84 -15.52
C GLY A 383 -0.13 15.11 -16.36
N GLN A 384 -0.72 16.21 -15.91
CA GLN A 384 -0.51 17.53 -16.52
C GLN A 384 0.53 18.31 -15.72
N VAL A 385 1.47 18.97 -16.39
CA VAL A 385 2.46 19.85 -15.77
C VAL A 385 2.32 21.26 -16.35
N ALA A 386 2.25 22.25 -15.46
CA ALA A 386 2.00 23.64 -15.83
C ALA A 386 2.75 24.65 -14.92
N ALA A 387 4.00 24.36 -14.58
CA ALA A 387 4.84 25.32 -13.87
C ALA A 387 5.34 26.43 -14.80
N LEU A 388 5.63 27.61 -14.24
CA LEU A 388 5.91 28.82 -15.02
C LEU A 388 7.40 29.09 -15.27
N GLN A 389 8.31 28.52 -14.47
CA GLN A 389 9.76 28.71 -14.66
C GLN A 389 10.37 27.60 -15.52
N SER A 390 10.17 26.35 -15.12
CA SER A 390 10.80 25.20 -15.76
C SER A 390 9.93 23.96 -15.61
N ASN A 391 9.93 23.11 -16.63
CA ASN A 391 9.15 21.89 -16.67
C ASN A 391 9.99 20.73 -17.22
N GLY A 392 9.99 19.59 -16.55
CA GLY A 392 10.47 18.34 -17.14
C GLY A 392 9.39 17.28 -17.15
N GLY A 393 9.36 16.50 -18.23
CA GLY A 393 8.32 15.49 -18.40
C GLY A 393 8.32 14.46 -17.26
N LEU A 394 9.51 14.05 -16.80
CA LEU A 394 9.71 13.14 -15.67
C LEU A 394 10.28 13.85 -14.44
N VAL A 395 11.33 14.66 -14.62
CA VAL A 395 11.99 15.40 -13.53
C VAL A 395 12.32 16.82 -13.93
N ASP A 396 12.30 17.81 -13.03
CA ASP A 396 12.79 19.14 -13.40
C ASP A 396 14.33 19.13 -13.51
N SER A 397 15.01 18.75 -12.42
CA SER A 397 16.46 18.63 -12.34
C SER A 397 16.91 17.21 -12.00
N ASN A 398 17.92 16.71 -12.71
CA ASN A 398 18.55 15.42 -12.43
C ASN A 398 20.06 15.52 -12.19
N GLU A 399 20.48 15.16 -10.99
CA GLU A 399 21.87 14.90 -10.58
C GLU A 399 22.10 13.40 -10.32
N GLY A 400 21.02 12.64 -10.15
CA GLY A 400 21.04 11.21 -9.86
C GLY A 400 21.01 10.32 -11.10
N THR A 401 20.42 9.12 -10.94
CA THR A 401 20.29 8.11 -12.00
C THR A 401 18.84 7.84 -12.35
N ILE A 402 18.51 7.85 -13.65
CA ILE A 402 17.21 7.47 -14.20
C ILE A 402 17.37 6.30 -15.17
N GLN A 403 16.58 5.24 -15.00
CA GLN A 403 16.64 4.02 -15.80
C GLN A 403 15.25 3.45 -16.10
N GLU A 404 15.07 2.85 -17.27
CA GLU A 404 13.86 2.12 -17.66
C GLU A 404 12.58 2.87 -17.27
N SER A 405 12.46 4.14 -17.65
CA SER A 405 11.39 5.05 -17.18
C SER A 405 10.85 5.88 -18.32
N PHE A 406 9.68 6.50 -18.17
CA PHE A 406 9.15 7.34 -19.24
C PHE A 406 8.27 8.49 -18.78
N ALA A 407 8.15 9.51 -19.63
CA ALA A 407 7.20 10.59 -19.48
C ALA A 407 6.14 10.57 -20.60
N ALA A 408 4.87 10.58 -20.22
CA ALA A 408 3.71 10.79 -21.10
C ALA A 408 2.85 11.98 -20.63
N THR A 409 3.48 12.90 -19.90
CA THR A 409 2.90 14.12 -19.34
C THR A 409 2.35 15.04 -20.44
N VAL A 410 1.33 15.84 -20.12
CA VAL A 410 0.85 16.93 -20.98
C VAL A 410 1.31 18.26 -20.42
N PHE A 411 1.95 19.10 -21.25
CA PHE A 411 2.31 20.47 -20.86
C PHE A 411 1.20 21.45 -21.24
N ASN A 412 0.79 22.27 -20.29
CA ASN A 412 -0.08 23.42 -20.56
C ASN A 412 0.77 24.69 -20.61
N THR A 413 0.83 25.33 -21.77
CA THR A 413 1.75 26.44 -22.05
C THR A 413 1.05 27.79 -21.86
N TYR A 414 1.16 28.39 -20.67
CA TYR A 414 0.70 29.78 -20.45
C TYR A 414 1.81 30.82 -20.67
N MET A 415 3.08 30.44 -20.51
CA MET A 415 4.29 31.17 -20.92
C MET A 415 5.35 30.13 -21.24
N PRO A 416 6.28 30.32 -22.21
CA PRO A 416 7.18 29.24 -22.61
C PRO A 416 8.11 28.93 -21.45
N PRO A 417 7.89 27.82 -20.71
CA PRO A 417 8.86 27.36 -19.74
C PRO A 417 10.10 26.94 -20.53
N THR A 418 11.16 26.50 -19.85
CA THR A 418 12.28 25.86 -20.55
C THR A 418 12.16 24.33 -20.60
N PRO A 419 11.13 23.70 -21.24
CA PRO A 419 10.90 22.30 -21.01
C PRO A 419 11.90 21.36 -21.69
N GLY A 420 12.08 20.20 -21.07
CA GLY A 420 12.60 18.99 -21.71
C GLY A 420 11.62 17.82 -21.61
N GLY A 421 11.68 16.91 -22.59
CA GLY A 421 10.82 15.73 -22.68
C GLY A 421 10.93 14.79 -21.47
N ILE A 422 12.11 14.71 -20.86
CA ILE A 422 12.39 13.96 -19.63
C ILE A 422 12.80 14.92 -18.52
N ALA A 423 13.80 15.78 -18.79
CA ALA A 423 14.37 16.68 -17.79
C ALA A 423 14.60 18.09 -18.33
N ALA A 424 14.37 19.12 -17.51
CA ALA A 424 14.79 20.47 -17.87
C ALA A 424 16.30 20.65 -17.69
N SER A 425 16.87 20.13 -16.61
CA SER A 425 18.31 20.11 -16.36
C SER A 425 18.80 18.70 -16.04
N ASN A 426 19.94 18.30 -16.61
CA ASN A 426 20.57 17.03 -16.28
C ASN A 426 22.09 17.15 -16.18
N THR A 427 22.62 16.95 -14.98
CA THR A 427 24.07 16.77 -14.72
C THR A 427 24.40 15.34 -14.32
N GLY A 428 23.40 14.53 -13.99
CA GLY A 428 23.51 13.11 -13.67
C GLY A 428 23.42 12.18 -14.88
N ARG A 429 23.00 10.94 -14.62
CA ARG A 429 22.89 9.87 -15.62
C ARG A 429 21.44 9.56 -15.96
N ILE A 430 21.06 9.77 -17.20
CA ILE A 430 19.83 9.22 -17.78
C ILE A 430 20.23 8.10 -18.74
N ALA A 431 19.72 6.88 -18.49
CA ALA A 431 20.05 5.72 -19.32
C ALA A 431 19.35 5.77 -20.69
N ASN A 432 19.86 4.99 -21.64
CA ASN A 432 19.33 4.93 -23.01
C ASN A 432 17.94 4.27 -23.11
N ASP A 433 17.43 3.68 -22.04
CA ASP A 433 16.11 3.06 -21.97
C ASP A 433 15.09 3.94 -21.24
N VAL A 434 15.32 5.25 -21.25
CA VAL A 434 14.38 6.27 -20.77
C VAL A 434 13.77 7.00 -21.96
N TYR A 435 12.43 7.04 -22.02
CA TYR A 435 11.67 7.51 -23.20
C TYR A 435 10.71 8.65 -22.84
N TRP A 436 10.20 9.37 -23.83
CA TRP A 436 9.11 10.32 -23.63
C TRP A 436 8.16 10.40 -24.83
N ASP A 437 6.91 10.75 -24.57
CA ASP A 437 5.91 11.01 -25.60
C ASP A 437 6.07 12.43 -26.17
N THR A 438 6.65 12.53 -27.35
CA THR A 438 6.90 13.77 -28.08
C THR A 438 5.63 14.53 -28.45
N GLN A 439 4.50 13.84 -28.63
CA GLN A 439 3.23 14.44 -29.06
C GLN A 439 2.43 14.98 -27.87
N LYS A 440 2.39 14.26 -26.75
CA LYS A 440 1.75 14.74 -25.51
C LYS A 440 2.54 15.88 -24.86
N ILE A 441 3.87 15.77 -24.88
CA ILE A 441 4.75 16.77 -24.26
C ILE A 441 5.01 17.96 -25.19
N GLY A 442 4.94 17.76 -26.51
CA GLY A 442 5.24 18.79 -27.50
C GLY A 442 6.73 19.15 -27.58
N GLN A 443 7.63 18.25 -27.17
CA GLN A 443 9.08 18.45 -27.18
C GLN A 443 9.80 17.33 -27.93
N THR A 444 10.73 17.72 -28.81
CA THR A 444 11.61 16.80 -29.55
C THR A 444 12.94 16.56 -28.88
N MET A 445 13.28 17.33 -27.84
CA MET A 445 14.49 17.17 -27.03
C MET A 445 14.13 16.59 -25.66
N GLY A 446 14.79 15.50 -25.27
CA GLY A 446 14.54 14.86 -23.97
C GLY A 446 15.14 15.62 -22.79
N VAL A 447 16.27 16.29 -22.99
CA VAL A 447 16.92 17.14 -21.97
C VAL A 447 17.10 18.53 -22.54
N ARG A 448 16.71 19.56 -21.78
CA ARG A 448 16.89 20.94 -22.23
C ARG A 448 18.31 21.45 -22.01
N THR A 449 18.87 21.29 -20.82
CA THR A 449 20.21 21.76 -20.46
C THR A 449 21.02 20.64 -19.80
N GLY A 450 22.31 20.55 -20.13
CA GLY A 450 23.23 19.56 -19.56
C GLY A 450 23.40 18.32 -20.45
N THR A 451 23.64 17.16 -19.84
CA THR A 451 23.92 15.90 -20.56
C THR A 451 22.65 15.42 -21.26
N ALA A 452 22.69 15.41 -22.59
CA ALA A 452 21.55 15.01 -23.42
C ALA A 452 21.28 13.50 -23.40
N VAL A 453 20.05 13.14 -23.76
CA VAL A 453 19.65 11.77 -24.14
C VAL A 453 19.49 11.68 -25.66
N PRO A 454 19.60 10.49 -26.27
CA PRO A 454 19.39 10.34 -27.70
C PRO A 454 17.98 10.80 -28.15
N ASN A 455 17.90 11.62 -29.20
CA ASN A 455 16.61 12.11 -29.70
C ASN A 455 15.64 11.00 -30.15
N GLN A 456 16.17 9.85 -30.55
CA GLN A 456 15.39 8.64 -30.91
C GLN A 456 14.62 8.04 -29.74
N ASN A 457 14.92 8.44 -28.50
CA ASN A 457 14.16 8.05 -27.31
C ASN A 457 12.85 8.84 -27.18
N GLY A 458 12.67 9.91 -27.97
CA GLY A 458 11.40 10.57 -28.15
C GLY A 458 10.50 9.73 -29.04
N LEU A 459 9.45 9.18 -28.46
CA LEU A 459 8.46 8.34 -29.14
C LEU A 459 7.21 9.16 -29.44
N THR A 460 6.51 8.82 -30.51
CA THR A 460 5.13 9.29 -30.74
C THR A 460 4.17 8.57 -29.79
N THR A 461 2.97 9.10 -29.55
CA THR A 461 1.94 8.43 -28.76
C THR A 461 1.61 7.04 -29.32
N ALA A 462 1.59 6.89 -30.64
CA ALA A 462 1.41 5.58 -31.27
C ALA A 462 2.54 4.60 -30.91
N GLN A 463 3.80 5.03 -30.96
CA GLN A 463 4.95 4.20 -30.56
C GLN A 463 4.95 3.89 -29.06
N MET A 464 4.49 4.81 -28.20
CA MET A 464 4.35 4.55 -26.76
C MET A 464 3.42 3.37 -26.48
N SER A 465 2.42 3.12 -27.32
CA SER A 465 1.53 1.95 -27.21
C SER A 465 2.12 0.63 -27.76
N MET A 466 3.36 0.63 -28.26
CA MET A 466 3.98 -0.52 -28.92
C MET A 466 5.16 -1.08 -28.12
N LYS A 467 5.06 -2.35 -27.67
CA LYS A 467 6.12 -3.04 -26.92
C LYS A 467 7.49 -2.98 -27.61
N ALA A 468 7.50 -3.10 -28.94
CA ALA A 468 8.72 -3.09 -29.74
C ALA A 468 9.48 -1.75 -29.70
N SER A 469 8.83 -0.65 -29.29
CA SER A 469 9.45 0.69 -29.23
C SER A 469 10.35 0.90 -28.02
N PHE A 470 10.27 0.06 -26.99
CA PHE A 470 11.01 0.24 -25.73
C PHE A 470 12.34 -0.54 -25.68
N GLY A 471 12.79 -1.06 -26.82
CA GLY A 471 14.03 -1.83 -26.91
C GLY A 471 13.99 -3.15 -26.12
N PRO A 472 15.12 -3.87 -26.03
CA PRO A 472 15.18 -5.19 -25.42
C PRO A 472 15.26 -5.18 -23.88
N THR A 473 15.50 -4.03 -23.25
CA THR A 473 15.69 -3.96 -21.79
C THR A 473 14.37 -3.95 -21.01
N TRP A 474 13.27 -3.53 -21.64
CA TRP A 474 11.96 -3.50 -21.00
C TRP A 474 11.29 -4.87 -21.04
N ASN A 475 10.95 -5.40 -19.86
CA ASN A 475 10.31 -6.71 -19.74
C ASN A 475 8.78 -6.61 -19.72
N PHE A 476 8.15 -7.03 -20.83
CA PHE A 476 6.69 -7.14 -21.01
C PHE A 476 6.15 -8.59 -20.88
N GLY A 477 6.97 -9.51 -20.38
CA GLY A 477 6.59 -10.91 -20.18
C GLY A 477 5.61 -11.12 -19.02
N LYS A 478 5.15 -12.36 -18.81
CA LYS A 478 4.14 -12.75 -17.80
C LYS A 478 4.51 -12.38 -16.34
N HIS A 479 5.78 -12.11 -16.07
CA HIS A 479 6.30 -11.64 -14.77
C HIS A 479 7.23 -10.43 -14.95
N GLY A 480 6.95 -9.64 -15.98
CA GLY A 480 7.69 -8.45 -16.29
C GLY A 480 7.35 -7.28 -15.38
N THR A 481 7.94 -6.14 -15.69
CA THR A 481 7.64 -4.88 -15.02
C THR A 481 6.47 -4.17 -15.67
N TRP A 482 6.35 -4.32 -17.00
CA TRP A 482 5.47 -3.49 -17.82
C TRP A 482 4.39 -4.31 -18.51
N VAL A 483 3.25 -3.67 -18.73
CA VAL A 483 2.15 -4.19 -19.54
C VAL A 483 1.55 -3.03 -20.33
N ILE A 484 1.07 -3.31 -21.54
CA ILE A 484 0.28 -2.36 -22.33
C ILE A 484 -1.13 -2.96 -22.43
N PRO A 485 -2.08 -2.52 -21.59
CA PRO A 485 -3.46 -2.98 -21.69
C PRO A 485 -4.09 -2.52 -23.02
N LEU A 486 -5.11 -3.24 -23.48
CA LEU A 486 -5.81 -2.88 -24.71
C LEU A 486 -6.43 -1.48 -24.58
N GLY A 487 -6.17 -0.61 -25.55
CA GLY A 487 -6.70 0.76 -25.57
C GLY A 487 -5.86 1.80 -24.79
N TYR A 488 -4.72 1.41 -24.22
CA TYR A 488 -3.82 2.35 -23.56
C TYR A 488 -2.78 2.91 -24.53
N ASP A 489 -2.49 4.20 -24.39
CA ASP A 489 -1.52 4.92 -25.22
C ASP A 489 -0.06 4.71 -24.80
N HIS A 490 0.18 4.07 -23.65
CA HIS A 490 1.52 3.84 -23.11
C HIS A 490 1.51 2.62 -22.17
N PRO A 491 2.68 2.09 -21.77
CA PRO A 491 2.76 1.03 -20.78
C PRO A 491 2.31 1.53 -19.41
N ILE A 492 1.79 0.61 -18.60
CA ILE A 492 1.65 0.78 -17.16
C ILE A 492 2.45 -0.30 -16.45
N LEU A 493 2.61 -0.12 -15.14
CA LEU A 493 3.31 -1.10 -14.33
C LEU A 493 2.41 -2.31 -14.12
N GLN A 494 2.95 -3.51 -14.33
CA GLN A 494 2.18 -4.76 -14.30
C GLN A 494 1.48 -4.97 -12.94
N TRP A 495 2.09 -4.51 -11.84
CA TRP A 495 1.49 -4.61 -10.51
C TRP A 495 0.23 -3.74 -10.34
N GLN A 496 0.02 -2.71 -11.17
CA GLN A 496 -1.18 -1.87 -11.11
C GLN A 496 -2.44 -2.64 -11.55
N LEU A 497 -2.31 -3.69 -12.36
CA LEU A 497 -3.45 -4.53 -12.75
C LEU A 497 -3.98 -5.41 -11.60
N ALA A 498 -3.19 -5.58 -10.54
CA ALA A 498 -3.48 -6.49 -9.45
C ALA A 498 -4.14 -5.81 -8.23
N ASN A 499 -4.40 -4.49 -8.29
CA ASN A 499 -4.83 -3.67 -7.15
C ASN A 499 -6.17 -2.97 -7.36
#